data_AF-C0ED27-F1
#
_entry.id   AF-C0ED27-F1
#
_cell.length_a   1.000
_cell.length_b   1.000
_cell.length_c   1.000
_cell.angle_alpha   90.00
_cell.angle_beta   90.00
_cell.angle_gamma   90.00
#
_symmetry.space_group_name_H-M   'P 1'
#
loop_
_entity.id
_entity.type
_entity.pdbx_description
1 polymer ?
#
loop_
_entity_poly.entity_id
_entity_poly.type
_entity_poly.pdbx_seq_one_letter_code
_entity_poly.pdbx_strand_id
1 'polypeptide(L)'
;MPEIFPVFDVPEIPAQEVGTQRYYESMLFDFNIGDFVRDGSNKVVRCDGKTAWLQWCVKTVLTQRFSCLAYNSDIGTELEEAFAETDRQAAQSSLERTITEALLADPAGRTQCVKNFSFAWGADHVDVSFEVTGVEGSTEQLSIELKGG
;
A
#
# COMPACT_ATOMS: atom_id res chain seq x y z
N MET A 1 -42.08 -7.35 -48.25
CA MET A 1 -42.18 -6.47 -47.06
C MET A 1 -41.01 -5.51 -47.13
N PRO A 2 -41.23 -4.19 -47.05
CA PRO A 2 -40.13 -3.24 -46.95
C PRO A 2 -39.51 -3.32 -45.54
N GLU A 3 -38.18 -3.25 -45.46
CA GLU A 3 -37.43 -3.19 -44.20
C GLU A 3 -37.53 -1.78 -43.60
N ILE A 4 -38.10 -1.66 -42.40
CA ILE A 4 -38.57 -0.40 -41.79
C ILE A 4 -37.60 0.13 -40.71
N PHE A 5 -36.40 -0.44 -40.60
CA PHE A 5 -35.42 -0.03 -39.61
C PHE A 5 -34.09 0.34 -40.28
N PRO A 6 -33.55 1.55 -40.01
CA PRO A 6 -32.23 1.92 -40.50
C PRO A 6 -31.16 1.05 -39.83
N VAL A 7 -30.36 0.34 -40.63
CA VAL A 7 -29.15 -0.31 -40.15
C VAL A 7 -28.08 0.77 -40.02
N PHE A 8 -27.67 1.07 -38.79
CA PHE A 8 -26.52 1.92 -38.52
C PHE A 8 -25.27 1.04 -38.45
N ASP A 9 -24.26 1.35 -39.25
CA ASP A 9 -22.93 0.79 -39.08
C ASP A 9 -22.38 1.27 -37.73
N VAL A 10 -22.19 0.32 -36.81
CA VAL A 10 -21.56 0.60 -35.52
C VAL A 10 -20.10 0.94 -35.80
N PRO A 11 -19.62 2.16 -35.51
CA PRO A 11 -18.22 2.49 -35.72
C PRO A 11 -17.37 1.60 -34.81
N GLU A 12 -16.30 1.03 -35.38
CA GLU A 12 -15.30 0.32 -34.59
C GLU A 12 -14.64 1.30 -33.61
N ILE A 13 -14.86 1.10 -32.32
CA ILE A 13 -14.16 1.84 -31.28
C ILE A 13 -12.71 1.36 -31.34
N PRO A 14 -11.73 2.22 -31.69
CA PRO A 14 -10.34 1.80 -31.64
C PRO A 14 -10.02 1.38 -30.22
N ALA A 15 -9.43 0.20 -30.05
CA ALA A 15 -8.93 -0.24 -28.76
C ALA A 15 -7.93 0.82 -28.28
N GLN A 16 -8.35 1.61 -27.29
CA GLN A 16 -7.45 2.55 -26.66
C GLN A 16 -6.39 1.67 -25.98
N GLU A 17 -5.12 1.82 -26.36
CA GLU A 17 -4.04 1.26 -25.56
C GLU A 17 -4.20 1.89 -24.18
N VAL A 18 -4.77 1.14 -23.24
CA VAL A 18 -4.83 1.54 -21.85
C VAL A 18 -3.38 1.50 -21.42
N GLY A 19 -2.72 2.66 -21.49
CA GLY A 19 -1.41 2.84 -20.89
C GLY A 19 -1.53 2.27 -19.48
N THR A 20 -0.72 1.26 -19.19
CA THR A 20 -0.73 0.53 -17.92
C THR A 20 -0.10 1.40 -16.84
N GLN A 21 -0.67 2.58 -16.61
CA GLN A 21 -0.24 3.46 -15.53
C GLN A 21 -0.62 2.80 -14.21
N ARG A 22 0.32 2.04 -13.64
CA ARG A 22 0.14 1.27 -12.40
C ARG A 22 0.09 2.18 -11.17
N TYR A 23 0.64 3.38 -11.28
CA TYR A 23 0.66 4.38 -10.22
C TYR A 23 -0.37 5.49 -10.46
N TYR A 24 -1.38 5.55 -9.58
CA TYR A 24 -2.40 6.58 -9.58
C TYR A 24 -2.13 7.63 -8.50
N GLU A 25 -2.29 8.89 -8.84
CA GLU A 25 -2.23 10.00 -7.88
C GLU A 25 -3.24 9.82 -6.75
N SER A 26 -2.92 10.38 -5.58
CA SER A 26 -3.82 10.39 -4.43
C SER A 26 -3.70 11.69 -3.64
N MET A 27 -4.45 11.79 -2.54
CA MET A 27 -4.31 12.89 -1.58
C MET A 27 -3.09 12.65 -0.69
N LEU A 28 -2.33 13.70 -0.42
CA LEU A 28 -1.18 13.67 0.47
C LEU A 28 -1.65 13.61 1.93
N PHE A 29 -1.14 12.64 2.68
CA PHE A 29 -1.49 12.38 4.07
C PHE A 29 -0.26 12.55 4.96
N ASP A 30 -0.38 13.34 6.02
CA ASP A 30 0.67 13.48 7.03
C ASP A 30 0.44 12.44 8.14
N PHE A 31 1.34 11.45 8.23
CA PHE A 31 1.25 10.38 9.22
C PHE A 31 1.59 10.83 10.64
N ASN A 32 2.32 11.93 10.82
CA ASN A 32 2.63 12.46 12.15
C ASN A 32 1.42 13.19 12.73
N ILE A 33 0.71 13.94 11.89
CA ILE A 33 -0.48 14.71 12.28
C ILE A 33 -1.74 13.84 12.25
N GLY A 34 -1.80 12.86 11.35
CA GLY A 34 -2.97 12.02 11.12
C GLY A 34 -4.07 12.70 10.29
N ASP A 35 -3.75 13.70 9.47
CA ASP A 35 -4.70 14.38 8.58
C ASP A 35 -4.11 14.60 7.18
N PHE A 36 -4.96 14.92 6.22
CA PHE A 36 -4.55 15.31 4.88
C PHE A 36 -3.86 16.67 4.90
N VAL A 37 -2.77 16.78 4.14
CA VAL A 37 -2.05 18.04 3.98
C VAL A 37 -2.92 19.02 3.21
N ARG A 38 -3.05 20.25 3.72
CA ARG A 38 -3.82 21.33 3.09
C ARG A 38 -2.91 22.49 2.65
N ASP A 39 -3.25 23.12 1.53
CA ASP A 39 -2.57 24.30 1.04
C ASP A 39 -3.02 25.59 1.77
N GLY A 40 -2.42 26.73 1.44
CA GLY A 40 -2.79 28.03 2.02
C GLY A 40 -4.21 28.50 1.71
N SER A 41 -4.92 27.83 0.80
CA SER A 41 -6.34 28.03 0.48
C SER A 41 -7.24 26.96 1.09
N ASN A 42 -6.73 26.16 2.03
CA ASN A 42 -7.42 25.07 2.71
C ASN A 42 -7.88 23.92 1.79
N LYS A 43 -7.26 23.73 0.63
CA LYS A 43 -7.53 22.60 -0.26
C LYS A 43 -6.58 21.45 0.03
N VAL A 44 -7.07 20.22 -0.10
CA VAL A 44 -6.24 19.01 0.08
C VAL A 44 -5.21 18.92 -1.04
N VAL A 45 -3.94 18.78 -0.67
CA VAL A 45 -2.81 18.63 -1.58
C VAL A 45 -2.84 17.23 -2.19
N ARG A 46 -2.59 17.15 -3.50
CA ARG A 46 -2.42 15.87 -4.22
C ARG A 46 -0.94 15.48 -4.24
N CYS A 47 -0.69 14.18 -4.23
CA CYS A 47 0.63 13.59 -4.39
C CYS A 47 0.67 12.74 -5.67
N ASP A 48 1.87 12.59 -6.22
CA ASP A 48 2.11 11.74 -7.38
C ASP A 48 1.85 10.26 -7.05
N GLY A 49 1.76 9.43 -8.08
CA GLY A 49 1.40 8.02 -7.90
C GLY A 49 2.43 7.17 -7.15
N LYS A 50 3.72 7.53 -7.19
CA LYS A 50 4.76 6.84 -6.44
C LYS A 50 4.64 7.17 -4.96
N THR A 51 4.48 8.45 -4.62
CA THR A 51 4.19 8.89 -3.25
C THR A 51 2.91 8.23 -2.74
N ALA A 52 1.84 8.19 -3.54
CA ALA A 52 0.60 7.52 -3.17
C ALA A 52 0.79 6.02 -2.88
N TRP A 53 1.63 5.33 -3.63
CA TRP A 53 2.00 3.93 -3.36
C TRP A 53 2.80 3.78 -2.07
N LEU A 54 3.77 4.65 -1.79
CA LEU A 54 4.49 4.63 -0.50
C LEU A 54 3.55 4.86 0.68
N GLN A 55 2.61 5.81 0.56
CA GLN A 55 1.56 6.00 1.57
C GLN A 55 0.69 4.75 1.75
N TRP A 56 0.40 4.04 0.66
CA TRP A 56 -0.30 2.76 0.73
C TRP A 56 0.54 1.71 1.47
N CYS A 57 1.84 1.59 1.20
CA CYS A 57 2.72 0.68 1.93
C CYS A 57 2.70 0.94 3.44
N VAL A 58 2.84 2.20 3.85
CA VAL A 58 2.79 2.59 5.28
C VAL A 58 1.43 2.23 5.89
N LYS A 59 0.33 2.56 5.22
CA LYS A 59 -1.02 2.23 5.71
C LYS A 59 -1.24 0.73 5.83
N THR A 60 -0.82 -0.04 4.85
CA THR A 60 -0.94 -1.51 4.86
C THR A 60 -0.16 -2.11 6.03
N VAL A 61 1.07 -1.65 6.28
CA VAL A 61 1.88 -2.14 7.41
C VAL A 61 1.28 -1.80 8.77
N LEU A 62 0.61 -0.63 8.90
CA LEU A 62 -0.03 -0.18 10.13
C LEU A 62 -1.44 -0.75 10.34
N THR A 63 -1.98 -1.51 9.40
CA THR A 63 -3.34 -2.04 9.48
C THR A 63 -3.31 -3.48 9.97
N GLN A 64 -3.89 -3.76 11.15
CA GLN A 64 -4.03 -5.14 11.64
C GLN A 64 -4.97 -5.93 10.72
N ARG A 65 -4.48 -7.06 10.20
CA ARG A 65 -5.24 -8.00 9.37
C ARG A 65 -6.42 -8.57 10.17
N PHE A 66 -7.52 -8.86 9.48
CA PHE A 66 -8.76 -9.42 10.06
C PHE A 66 -9.47 -8.54 11.11
N SER A 67 -8.97 -7.35 11.42
CA SER A 67 -9.59 -6.44 12.40
C SER A 67 -10.89 -5.79 11.91
N CYS A 68 -11.13 -5.75 10.60
CA CYS A 68 -12.29 -5.11 10.01
C CYS A 68 -12.92 -5.97 8.90
N LEU A 69 -14.20 -6.31 9.07
CA LEU A 69 -14.98 -7.13 8.12
C LEU A 69 -15.19 -6.48 6.75
N ALA A 70 -14.90 -5.18 6.62
CA ALA A 70 -15.03 -4.45 5.36
C ALA A 70 -13.89 -4.74 4.37
N TYR A 71 -12.76 -5.30 4.84
CA TYR A 71 -11.60 -5.62 4.00
C TYR A 71 -11.54 -7.11 3.69
N ASN A 72 -10.97 -7.45 2.53
CA ASN A 72 -10.56 -8.83 2.24
C ASN A 72 -9.37 -9.22 3.13
N SER A 73 -9.11 -10.52 3.23
CA SER A 73 -8.00 -11.09 4.00
C SER A 73 -6.61 -10.66 3.55
N ASP A 74 -6.51 -10.04 2.37
CA ASP A 74 -5.23 -9.76 1.70
C ASP A 74 -4.65 -8.38 2.06
N ILE A 75 -5.33 -7.63 2.94
CA ILE A 75 -4.89 -6.31 3.41
C ILE A 75 -4.49 -6.39 4.87
N GLY A 76 -3.36 -5.77 5.18
CA GLY A 76 -2.87 -5.62 6.54
C GLY A 76 -1.86 -6.69 6.95
N THR A 77 -1.32 -6.51 8.14
CA THR A 77 -0.28 -7.28 8.79
C THR A 77 -0.80 -7.96 10.06
N GLU A 78 -0.20 -9.08 10.42
CA GLU A 78 -0.48 -9.86 11.64
C GLU A 78 0.44 -9.36 12.77
N LEU A 79 0.30 -8.09 13.16
CA LEU A 79 1.21 -7.44 14.12
C LEU A 79 1.01 -8.00 15.53
N GLU A 80 -0.24 -8.21 15.95
CA GLU A 80 -0.56 -8.77 17.27
C GLU A 80 0.09 -10.14 17.46
N GLU A 81 0.01 -11.01 16.44
CA GLU A 81 0.65 -12.31 16.45
C GLU A 81 2.17 -12.20 16.50
N ALA A 82 2.76 -11.29 15.72
CA ALA A 82 4.20 -11.06 15.71
C ALA A 82 4.72 -10.51 17.05
N PHE A 83 3.93 -9.68 17.76
CA PHE A 83 4.28 -9.19 19.10
C PHE A 83 4.02 -10.19 20.21
N ALA A 84 3.17 -11.20 19.98
CA ALA A 84 2.92 -12.29 20.93
C ALA A 84 4.02 -13.38 20.93
N GLU A 85 5.00 -13.30 20.01
CA GLU A 85 6.11 -14.24 19.93
C GLU A 85 6.96 -14.27 21.21
N THR A 86 7.51 -15.45 21.51
CA THR A 86 8.17 -15.70 22.81
C THR A 86 9.54 -15.03 22.93
N ASP A 87 10.23 -14.83 21.82
CA ASP A 87 11.53 -14.18 21.78
C ASP A 87 11.63 -13.16 20.63
N ARG A 88 12.59 -12.24 20.75
CA ARG A 88 12.75 -11.12 19.81
C ARG A 88 13.12 -11.56 18.40
N GLN A 89 13.84 -12.67 18.24
CA GLN A 89 14.25 -13.16 16.92
C GLN A 89 13.06 -13.78 16.20
N ALA A 90 12.22 -14.52 16.92
CA ALA A 90 10.93 -14.99 16.42
C ALA A 90 10.03 -13.80 16.01
N ALA A 91 9.89 -12.79 16.89
CA ALA A 91 9.12 -11.58 16.58
C ALA A 91 9.61 -10.85 15.32
N GLN A 92 10.93 -10.64 15.18
CA GLN A 92 11.51 -10.03 13.97
C GLN A 92 11.21 -10.84 12.70
N SER A 93 11.34 -12.17 12.78
CA SER A 93 11.04 -13.05 11.65
C SER A 93 9.56 -13.01 11.27
N SER A 94 8.67 -12.98 12.26
CA SER A 94 7.22 -12.85 12.04
C SER A 94 6.84 -11.48 11.47
N LEU A 95 7.47 -10.40 11.93
CA LEU A 95 7.32 -9.04 11.38
C LEU A 95 7.79 -8.95 9.93
N GLU A 96 8.99 -9.45 9.63
CA GLU A 96 9.54 -9.47 8.27
C GLU A 96 8.61 -10.24 7.32
N ARG A 97 8.17 -11.43 7.74
CA ARG A 97 7.25 -12.27 6.97
C ARG A 97 5.93 -11.55 6.71
N THR A 98 5.24 -11.06 7.73
CA THR A 98 3.91 -10.48 7.58
C THR A 98 3.93 -9.17 6.78
N ILE A 99 4.94 -8.32 6.97
CA ILE A 99 5.13 -7.09 6.19
C ILE A 99 5.38 -7.44 4.72
N THR A 100 6.25 -8.40 4.45
CA THR A 100 6.57 -8.83 3.09
C THR A 100 5.35 -9.39 2.38
N GLU A 101 4.61 -10.30 3.03
CA GLU A 101 3.37 -10.88 2.49
C GLU A 101 2.33 -9.80 2.19
N ALA A 102 2.09 -8.88 3.13
CA ALA A 102 1.07 -7.84 2.99
C ALA A 102 1.38 -6.85 1.85
N LEU A 103 2.66 -6.47 1.70
CA LEU A 103 3.07 -5.53 0.64
C LEU A 103 3.14 -6.19 -0.74
N LEU A 104 3.48 -7.48 -0.82
CA LEU A 104 3.45 -8.24 -2.08
C LEU A 104 2.02 -8.60 -2.52
N ALA A 105 1.06 -8.66 -1.59
CA ALA A 105 -0.36 -8.82 -1.87
C ALA A 105 -1.05 -7.54 -2.41
N ASP A 106 -0.27 -6.52 -2.82
CA ASP A 106 -0.81 -5.30 -3.43
C ASP A 106 -1.76 -5.61 -4.58
N PRO A 107 -3.07 -5.26 -4.48
CA PRO A 107 -4.05 -5.56 -5.52
C PRO A 107 -3.73 -4.92 -6.87
N ALA A 108 -2.97 -3.82 -6.87
CA ALA A 108 -2.53 -3.14 -8.09
C ALA A 108 -1.21 -3.70 -8.66
N GLY A 109 -0.59 -4.69 -8.01
CA GLY A 109 0.63 -5.35 -8.46
C GLY A 109 1.81 -4.40 -8.64
N ARG A 110 1.94 -3.36 -7.79
CA ARG A 110 2.99 -2.34 -7.89
C ARG A 110 4.26 -2.73 -7.14
N THR A 111 4.13 -3.53 -6.08
CA THR A 111 5.26 -3.97 -5.25
C THR A 111 5.93 -5.21 -5.86
N GLN A 112 7.22 -5.13 -6.13
CA GLN A 112 8.01 -6.25 -6.68
C GLN A 112 8.80 -6.99 -5.59
N CYS A 113 9.37 -6.25 -4.64
CA CYS A 113 10.26 -6.82 -3.62
C CYS A 113 10.24 -5.97 -2.35
N VAL A 114 10.34 -6.65 -1.21
CA VAL A 114 10.56 -6.04 0.11
C VAL A 114 11.75 -6.75 0.74
N LYS A 115 12.75 -6.00 1.22
CA LYS A 115 14.01 -6.57 1.73
C LYS A 115 14.73 -5.60 2.66
N ASN A 116 15.91 -6.01 3.15
CA ASN A 116 16.83 -5.20 3.95
C ASN A 116 16.18 -4.68 5.25
N PHE A 117 15.51 -5.59 5.96
CA PHE A 117 14.89 -5.28 7.24
C PHE A 117 15.93 -4.96 8.32
N SER A 118 15.60 -3.98 9.14
CA SER A 118 16.32 -3.61 10.35
C SER A 118 15.34 -3.19 11.42
N PHE A 119 15.66 -3.53 12.67
CA PHE A 119 14.76 -3.40 13.81
C PHE A 119 15.47 -2.66 14.94
N ALA A 120 14.89 -1.56 15.40
CA ALA A 120 15.33 -0.87 16.61
C ALA A 120 14.24 -0.97 17.68
N TRP A 121 14.56 -1.64 18.79
CA TRP A 121 13.60 -1.91 19.87
C TRP A 121 13.62 -0.77 20.89
N GLY A 122 12.48 -0.13 21.06
CA GLY A 122 12.19 0.81 22.13
C GLY A 122 11.67 0.12 23.39
N ALA A 123 11.10 0.90 24.31
CA ALA A 123 10.50 0.38 25.54
C ALA A 123 9.15 -0.31 25.29
N ASP A 124 8.34 0.24 24.39
CA ASP A 124 6.96 -0.15 24.08
C ASP A 124 6.67 -0.21 22.57
N HIS A 125 7.70 -0.01 21.74
CA HIS A 125 7.60 0.02 20.29
C HIS A 125 8.83 -0.64 19.64
N VAL A 126 8.70 -0.92 18.34
CA VAL A 126 9.81 -1.28 17.47
C VAL A 126 9.76 -0.42 16.22
N ASP A 127 10.86 0.25 15.93
CA ASP A 127 11.04 0.91 14.64
C ASP A 127 11.53 -0.12 13.63
N VAL A 128 10.73 -0.33 12.59
CA VAL A 128 11.06 -1.24 11.49
C VAL A 128 11.41 -0.43 10.26
N SER A 129 12.64 -0.61 9.78
CA SER A 129 13.12 -0.02 8.53
C SER A 129 13.36 -1.09 7.48
N PHE A 130 12.88 -0.88 6.27
CA PHE A 130 13.04 -1.81 5.15
C PHE A 130 13.04 -1.07 3.80
N GLU A 131 13.48 -1.76 2.76
CA GLU A 131 13.45 -1.28 1.38
C GLU A 131 12.28 -1.92 0.63
N VAL A 132 11.50 -1.09 -0.06
CA VAL A 132 10.45 -1.53 -0.98
C VAL A 132 10.83 -1.17 -2.41
N THR A 133 10.76 -2.13 -3.31
CA THR A 133 11.04 -1.94 -4.74
C THR A 133 9.76 -2.06 -5.54
N GLY A 134 9.44 -1.03 -6.31
CA GLY A 134 8.31 -1.00 -7.23
C GLY A 134 8.62 -1.69 -8.55
N VAL A 135 7.59 -2.05 -9.31
CA VAL A 135 7.70 -2.68 -10.64
C VAL A 135 8.42 -1.83 -11.70
N GLU A 136 8.55 -0.53 -11.48
CA GLU A 136 9.37 0.36 -12.32
C GLU A 136 10.87 0.30 -11.97
N GLY A 137 11.26 -0.51 -10.99
CA GLY A 137 12.65 -0.69 -10.54
C GLY A 137 13.12 0.34 -9.52
N SER A 138 12.28 1.29 -9.11
CA SER A 138 12.61 2.24 -8.06
C SER A 138 12.56 1.58 -6.68
N THR A 139 13.65 1.68 -5.93
CA THR A 139 13.74 1.24 -4.53
C THR A 139 13.67 2.45 -3.60
N GLU A 140 12.82 2.37 -2.59
CA GLU A 140 12.64 3.40 -1.57
C GLU A 140 12.76 2.78 -0.18
N GLN A 141 13.34 3.52 0.76
CA GLN A 141 13.45 3.09 2.15
C GLN A 141 12.26 3.64 2.96
N LEU A 142 11.60 2.77 3.70
CA LEU A 142 10.53 3.11 4.64
C LEU A 142 10.99 2.82 6.07
N SER A 143 10.59 3.69 7.01
CA SER A 143 10.77 3.50 8.45
C SER A 143 9.42 3.72 9.14
N ILE A 144 8.98 2.74 9.91
CA ILE A 144 7.65 2.72 10.53
C ILE A 144 7.79 2.31 12.00
N GLU A 145 7.25 3.14 12.89
CA GLU A 145 7.12 2.85 14.32
C GLU A 145 5.91 1.92 14.51
N LEU A 146 6.14 0.72 15.04
CA LEU A 146 5.10 -0.25 15.38
C LEU A 146 4.98 -0.35 16.89
N LYS A 147 3.77 -0.18 17.41
CA LYS A 147 3.47 -0.32 18.84
C LYS A 147 2.87 -1.69 19.11
N GLY A 148 3.40 -2.38 20.12
CA GLY A 148 2.74 -3.55 20.69
C GLY A 148 1.46 -3.10 21.41
N GLY A 149 0.34 -3.77 21.12
CA GLY A 149 -0.95 -3.51 21.79
C GLY A 149 -0.96 -3.88 23.26
#